data_AF-A0A844EBP7-F1
#
_entry.id   AF-A0A844EBP7-F1
#
_cell.length_a   1.000
_cell.length_b   1.000
_cell.length_c   1.000
_cell.angle_alpha   90.00
_cell.angle_beta   90.00
_cell.angle_gamma   90.00
#
_symmetry.space_group_name_H-M   'P 1'
#
loop_
_entity.id
_entity.type
_entity.pdbx_description
1 polymer ?
#
loop_
_entity_poly.entity_id
_entity_poly.type
_entity_poly.pdbx_seq_one_letter_code
_entity_poly.pdbx_strand_id
1 'polypeptide(L)'
;MDRKIPNIMGTQHPDNAGVPFFKHNDSAFVSAFREIDEAYQNFSKLGADEYMWDWEGKHADASVIDRLYSEHYEYFQKHPLGKDKFLTFRLPNIWEEKGYSLMQAMTTILSAEDFSYDLGFKERPLFEAILPMTQSADQLISMEDKFASLSHYKSTEFNTGHKDSDTLQMIPLFEGFESQLNAPQILKKYLEMYKEHFGRELSYMRVFLAGSDSALSNGFLNSIIGNKLALTGLAEFEQESGLPIYPIAGMGSTIFRGGLSPMMIDRYLEEFPGLKTATVQSAFRYDYPLDVVEPAIIKLRDGLQQSKFEIINHDDQDILLNIAKKAAAEYHETLDPLINDLQPVFDSFPKRRDRHQHVGIIGYSRDVDGYKMPRAITFTGALYSVGVPPEFLGTGRILNKLDDKELSTLMKYYPNIKHDY
;
A
#
# COMPACT_ATOMS: atom_id res chain seq x y z
N MET A 1 -22.14 -4.09 10.30
CA MET A 1 -20.75 -3.60 10.26
C MET A 1 -20.80 -2.17 10.73
N ASP A 2 -20.23 -1.89 11.90
CA ASP A 2 -20.43 -0.60 12.60
C ASP A 2 -19.49 0.52 12.12
N ARG A 3 -18.60 0.24 11.16
CA ARG A 3 -17.60 1.19 10.63
C ARG A 3 -17.58 1.22 9.10
N LYS A 4 -17.31 2.41 8.55
CA LYS A 4 -17.11 2.64 7.12
C LYS A 4 -15.75 2.08 6.69
N ILE A 5 -15.70 1.36 5.56
CA ILE A 5 -14.44 0.97 4.93
C ILE A 5 -13.95 2.16 4.07
N PRO A 6 -12.72 2.68 4.29
CA PRO A 6 -12.20 3.79 3.50
C PRO A 6 -11.91 3.34 2.06
N ASN A 7 -12.26 4.17 1.08
CA ASN A 7 -11.96 3.86 -0.33
C ASN A 7 -10.73 4.62 -0.83
N ILE A 8 -10.50 5.83 -0.31
CA ILE A 8 -9.42 6.71 -0.77
C ILE A 8 -8.38 6.87 0.32
N MET A 9 -7.21 6.24 0.12
CA MET A 9 -6.07 6.31 1.04
C MET A 9 -4.98 7.24 0.48
N GLY A 10 -4.81 8.41 1.08
CA GLY A 10 -3.63 9.26 0.83
C GLY A 10 -2.37 8.61 1.40
N THR A 11 -1.24 8.71 0.70
CA THR A 11 0.01 8.08 1.14
C THR A 11 1.21 9.00 0.95
N GLN A 12 2.30 8.74 1.67
CA GLN A 12 3.49 9.58 1.65
C GLN A 12 4.56 9.12 0.64
N HIS A 13 4.15 8.47 -0.45
CA HIS A 13 5.06 8.01 -1.50
C HIS A 13 5.79 9.19 -2.15
N PRO A 14 7.11 9.12 -2.42
CA PRO A 14 7.90 10.20 -3.00
C PRO A 14 7.86 10.25 -4.54
N ASP A 15 6.70 10.03 -5.16
CA ASP A 15 6.57 9.83 -6.60
C ASP A 15 6.22 11.09 -7.41
N ASN A 16 6.01 12.23 -6.76
CA ASN A 16 5.62 13.48 -7.43
C ASN A 16 6.78 14.15 -8.20
N ALA A 17 6.45 14.77 -9.32
CA ALA A 17 7.34 15.68 -10.03
C ALA A 17 7.12 17.14 -9.61
N GLY A 18 5.86 17.53 -9.47
CA GLY A 18 5.37 18.88 -9.22
C GLY A 18 5.31 19.27 -7.76
N VAL A 19 4.97 20.53 -7.54
CA VAL A 19 4.87 21.14 -6.21
C VAL A 19 3.52 20.76 -5.58
N PRO A 20 3.49 20.24 -4.34
CA PRO A 20 2.24 19.97 -3.64
C PRO A 20 1.34 21.21 -3.55
N PHE A 21 0.05 21.04 -3.80
CA PHE A 21 -0.94 22.13 -3.88
C PHE A 21 -1.06 22.97 -2.59
N PHE A 22 -0.67 22.43 -1.45
CA PHE A 22 -0.70 23.11 -0.14
C PHE A 22 0.61 23.84 0.21
N LYS A 23 1.61 23.79 -0.67
CA LYS A 23 2.87 24.51 -0.48
C LYS A 23 2.85 25.86 -1.19
N HIS A 24 3.48 26.84 -0.56
CA HIS A 24 3.62 28.21 -1.06
C HIS A 24 5.00 28.53 -1.64
N ASN A 25 5.87 27.52 -1.76
CA ASN A 25 7.20 27.65 -2.35
C ASN A 25 7.33 26.71 -3.55
N ASP A 26 8.29 26.98 -4.44
CA ASP A 26 8.46 26.24 -5.69
C ASP A 26 9.16 24.87 -5.53
N SER A 27 9.20 24.33 -4.31
CA SER A 27 9.86 23.06 -4.03
C SER A 27 8.88 21.89 -4.08
N ALA A 28 9.17 20.90 -4.92
CA ALA A 28 8.45 19.63 -4.96
C ALA A 28 8.78 18.68 -3.79
N PHE A 29 9.74 19.03 -2.94
CA PHE A 29 10.13 18.24 -1.78
C PHE A 29 9.16 18.44 -0.60
N VAL A 30 8.67 17.34 -0.01
CA VAL A 30 7.88 17.38 1.23
C VAL A 30 8.74 16.88 2.38
N SER A 31 9.09 17.79 3.29
CA SER A 31 9.83 17.44 4.52
C SER A 31 8.92 16.83 5.57
N ALA A 32 9.47 16.07 6.51
CA ALA A 32 8.74 15.51 7.67
C ALA A 32 7.86 16.56 8.40
N PHE A 33 8.37 17.79 8.58
CA PHE A 33 7.63 18.88 9.23
C PHE A 33 6.33 19.31 8.52
N ARG A 34 6.18 19.00 7.23
CA ARG A 34 5.01 19.35 6.42
C ARG A 34 4.02 18.20 6.28
N GLU A 35 4.35 17.01 6.79
CA GLU A 35 3.51 15.82 6.60
C GLU A 35 2.20 15.88 7.41
N ILE A 36 2.15 16.65 8.49
CA ILE A 36 0.91 16.87 9.27
C ILE A 36 -0.05 17.77 8.50
N ASP A 37 0.44 18.90 7.98
CA ASP A 37 -0.34 19.77 7.08
C ASP A 37 -0.78 18.97 5.84
N GLU A 38 0.11 18.17 5.25
CA GLU A 38 -0.26 17.28 4.16
C GLU A 38 -1.42 16.33 4.52
N ALA A 39 -1.33 15.64 5.67
CA ALA A 39 -2.37 14.72 6.12
C ALA A 39 -3.71 15.46 6.30
N TYR A 40 -3.68 16.63 6.95
CA TYR A 40 -4.87 17.47 7.09
C TYR A 40 -5.46 17.88 5.74
N GLN A 41 -4.63 18.35 4.79
CA GLN A 41 -5.08 18.77 3.46
C GLN A 41 -5.65 17.60 2.64
N ASN A 42 -5.16 16.38 2.84
CA ASN A 42 -5.75 15.19 2.23
C ASN A 42 -7.18 14.97 2.74
N PHE A 43 -7.41 15.15 4.03
CA PHE A 43 -8.75 15.04 4.59
C PHE A 43 -9.65 16.21 4.19
N SER A 44 -9.21 17.45 4.43
CA SER A 44 -10.05 18.65 4.36
C SER A 44 -10.23 19.19 2.95
N LYS A 45 -9.20 19.11 2.10
CA LYS A 45 -9.25 19.64 0.72
C LYS A 45 -9.58 18.55 -0.29
N LEU A 46 -8.90 17.41 -0.24
CA LEU A 46 -9.13 16.30 -1.19
C LEU A 46 -10.28 15.37 -0.79
N GLY A 47 -10.76 15.46 0.44
CA GLY A 47 -11.83 14.59 0.93
C GLY A 47 -11.42 13.12 1.06
N ALA A 48 -10.13 12.81 1.15
CA ALA A 48 -9.64 11.45 1.36
C ALA A 48 -10.31 10.82 2.60
N ASP A 49 -10.53 9.50 2.56
CA ASP A 49 -11.14 8.78 3.68
C ASP A 49 -10.08 8.38 4.70
N GLU A 50 -8.88 8.05 4.21
CA GLU A 50 -7.78 7.51 4.99
C GLU A 50 -6.45 8.16 4.62
N TYR A 51 -5.53 8.19 5.57
CA TYR A 51 -4.15 8.59 5.34
C TYR A 51 -3.20 7.56 5.93
N MET A 52 -2.23 7.08 5.12
CA MET A 52 -1.21 6.15 5.58
C MET A 52 -0.01 6.91 6.13
N TRP A 53 0.31 6.66 7.40
CA TRP A 53 1.47 7.23 8.09
C TRP A 53 2.61 6.22 8.14
N ASP A 54 3.70 6.51 7.43
CA ASP A 54 4.78 5.57 7.18
C ASP A 54 5.81 5.58 8.32
N TRP A 55 5.88 4.49 9.11
CA TRP A 55 6.91 4.27 10.13
C TRP A 55 8.02 3.31 9.67
N GLU A 56 7.88 2.68 8.50
CA GLU A 56 8.89 1.81 7.88
C GLU A 56 9.94 2.66 7.15
N GLY A 57 9.50 3.52 6.24
CA GLY A 57 10.40 4.15 5.27
C GLY A 57 11.09 5.44 5.74
N LYS A 58 10.76 5.97 6.92
CA LYS A 58 11.13 7.32 7.37
C LYS A 58 11.09 7.52 8.90
N HIS A 59 11.63 8.67 9.32
CA HIS A 59 11.44 9.21 10.67
C HIS A 59 10.04 9.82 10.81
N ALA A 60 9.05 9.00 11.16
CA ALA A 60 7.68 9.42 11.40
C ALA A 60 7.55 10.35 12.62
N ASP A 61 6.66 11.34 12.54
CA ASP A 61 6.32 12.21 13.68
C ASP A 61 5.39 11.44 14.64
N ALA A 62 5.85 11.20 15.86
CA ALA A 62 5.08 10.54 16.92
C ALA A 62 3.92 11.41 17.45
N SER A 63 3.95 12.73 17.20
CA SER A 63 2.92 13.66 17.66
C SER A 63 1.80 13.88 16.63
N VAL A 64 1.68 12.99 15.63
CA VAL A 64 0.74 13.17 14.50
C VAL A 64 -0.71 13.38 14.94
N ILE A 65 -1.21 12.60 15.91
CA ILE A 65 -2.59 12.76 16.41
C ILE A 65 -2.71 14.04 17.24
N ASP A 66 -1.76 14.28 18.13
CA ASP A 66 -1.73 15.47 18.99
C ASP A 66 -1.82 16.75 18.16
N ARG A 67 -1.02 16.83 17.10
CA ARG A 67 -0.95 17.99 16.21
C ARG A 67 -2.17 18.09 15.30
N LEU A 68 -2.64 17.00 14.71
CA LEU A 68 -3.88 17.02 13.92
C LEU A 68 -5.08 17.52 14.74
N TYR A 69 -5.25 17.02 15.96
CA TYR A 69 -6.35 17.40 16.82
C TYR A 69 -6.18 18.79 17.42
N SER A 70 -4.98 19.20 17.86
CA SER A 70 -4.78 20.53 18.44
C SER A 70 -4.78 21.65 17.40
N GLU A 71 -4.19 21.43 16.22
CA GLU A 71 -4.11 22.43 15.15
C GLU A 71 -5.43 22.51 14.35
N HIS A 72 -6.23 21.43 14.30
CA HIS A 72 -7.44 21.34 13.48
C HIS A 72 -8.65 20.74 14.22
N TYR A 73 -8.82 21.04 15.51
CA TYR A 73 -9.85 20.47 16.39
C TYR A 73 -11.27 20.54 15.81
N GLU A 74 -11.71 21.71 15.33
CA GLU A 74 -13.07 21.92 14.83
C GLU A 74 -13.41 21.02 13.63
N TYR A 75 -12.41 20.69 12.81
CA TYR A 75 -12.58 19.79 11.68
C TYR A 75 -12.78 18.35 12.17
N PHE A 76 -11.88 17.87 13.04
CA PHE A 76 -11.94 16.49 13.54
C PHE A 76 -13.11 16.24 14.49
N GLN A 77 -13.62 17.26 15.18
CA GLN A 77 -14.88 17.15 15.94
C GLN A 77 -16.07 16.75 15.03
N LYS A 78 -16.08 17.23 13.78
CA LYS A 78 -17.09 16.89 12.77
C LYS A 78 -16.75 15.61 12.00
N HIS A 79 -15.46 15.34 11.85
CA HIS A 79 -14.89 14.25 11.04
C HIS A 79 -13.93 13.40 11.90
N PRO A 80 -14.42 12.70 12.95
CA PRO A 80 -13.55 12.04 13.91
C PRO A 80 -12.73 10.93 13.26
N LEU A 81 -11.45 10.84 13.66
CA LEU A 81 -10.60 9.71 13.31
C LEU A 81 -11.14 8.45 13.98
N GLY A 82 -11.05 7.32 13.28
CA GLY A 82 -11.55 6.04 13.75
C GLY A 82 -12.99 5.71 13.33
N LYS A 83 -13.70 6.68 12.74
CA LYS A 83 -15.11 6.55 12.35
C LYS A 83 -15.44 7.12 10.98
N ASP A 84 -15.12 8.40 10.75
CA ASP A 84 -15.37 9.05 9.45
C ASP A 84 -14.09 9.13 8.62
N LYS A 85 -13.00 9.51 9.29
CA LYS A 85 -11.65 9.56 8.73
C LYS A 85 -10.76 8.53 9.41
N PHE A 86 -9.71 8.09 8.73
CA PHE A 86 -8.82 7.05 9.22
C PHE A 86 -7.36 7.46 9.06
N LEU A 87 -6.56 7.23 10.10
CA LEU A 87 -5.11 7.30 10.01
C LEU A 87 -4.59 5.90 10.26
N THR A 88 -3.75 5.38 9.37
CA THR A 88 -3.31 3.98 9.43
C THR A 88 -1.81 3.91 9.35
N PHE A 89 -1.18 3.31 10.35
CA PHE A 89 0.27 3.25 10.44
C PHE A 89 0.78 2.09 9.59
N ARG A 90 1.77 2.35 8.73
CA ARG A 90 2.60 1.30 8.11
C ARG A 90 3.78 1.06 9.03
N LEU A 91 3.72 -0.05 9.78
CA LEU A 91 4.71 -0.37 10.80
C LEU A 91 6.02 -0.87 10.18
N PRO A 92 7.15 -0.73 10.89
CA PRO A 92 8.39 -1.41 10.53
C PRO A 92 8.22 -2.94 10.61
N ASN A 93 8.83 -3.67 9.68
CA ASN A 93 8.85 -5.13 9.71
C ASN A 93 10.12 -5.62 10.39
N ILE A 94 10.01 -6.07 11.64
CA ILE A 94 11.15 -6.46 12.49
C ILE A 94 11.89 -7.73 12.05
N TRP A 95 11.34 -8.48 11.09
CA TRP A 95 12.00 -9.61 10.47
C TRP A 95 12.91 -9.18 9.31
N GLU A 96 12.65 -8.00 8.75
CA GLU A 96 13.42 -7.42 7.65
C GLU A 96 14.38 -6.32 8.13
N GLU A 97 14.00 -5.56 9.16
CA GLU A 97 14.81 -4.46 9.68
C GLU A 97 14.95 -4.46 11.21
N LYS A 98 15.87 -3.64 11.70
CA LYS A 98 16.04 -3.45 13.14
C LYS A 98 14.83 -2.69 13.68
N GLY A 99 13.94 -3.38 14.38
CA GLY A 99 12.65 -2.89 14.89
C GLY A 99 12.67 -1.78 15.95
N TYR A 100 13.66 -0.88 15.93
CA TYR A 100 13.81 0.19 16.92
C TYR A 100 12.62 1.16 16.93
N SER A 101 12.02 1.44 15.77
CA SER A 101 10.86 2.31 15.64
C SER A 101 9.54 1.61 15.99
N LEU A 102 9.49 0.27 16.10
CA LEU A 102 8.23 -0.45 16.32
C LEU A 102 7.58 -0.06 17.64
N MET A 103 8.37 -0.06 18.72
CA MET A 103 7.86 0.31 20.04
C MET A 103 7.36 1.76 20.04
N GLN A 104 8.07 2.68 19.36
CA GLN A 104 7.64 4.08 19.26
C GLN A 104 6.31 4.22 18.52
N ALA A 105 6.14 3.49 17.41
CA ALA A 105 4.89 3.47 16.65
C ALA A 105 3.72 2.93 17.47
N MET A 106 3.92 1.80 18.17
CA MET A 106 2.88 1.19 19.03
C MET A 106 2.54 2.06 20.23
N THR A 107 3.54 2.67 20.90
CA THR A 107 3.30 3.66 21.96
C THR A 107 2.52 4.86 21.43
N THR A 108 2.83 5.34 20.22
CA THR A 108 2.10 6.45 19.60
C THR A 108 0.63 6.11 19.40
N ILE A 109 0.31 4.88 18.97
CA ILE A 109 -1.08 4.41 18.84
C ILE A 109 -1.81 4.45 20.20
N LEU A 110 -1.16 4.01 21.27
CA LEU A 110 -1.74 4.00 22.61
C LEU A 110 -1.88 5.41 23.20
N SER A 111 -0.88 6.27 23.07
CA SER A 111 -0.95 7.65 23.55
C SER A 111 -2.00 8.47 22.79
N ALA A 112 -2.19 8.19 21.50
CA ALA A 112 -3.26 8.80 20.71
C ALA A 112 -4.66 8.44 21.24
N GLU A 113 -4.84 7.24 21.78
CA GLU A 113 -6.11 6.80 22.37
C GLU A 113 -6.44 7.61 23.63
N ASP A 114 -5.47 7.77 24.54
CA ASP A 114 -5.61 8.66 25.71
C ASP A 114 -5.94 10.10 25.30
N PHE A 115 -5.16 10.66 24.39
CA PHE A 115 -5.32 12.06 23.99
C PHE A 115 -6.67 12.31 23.32
N SER A 116 -7.13 11.36 22.50
CA SER A 116 -8.47 11.39 21.90
C SER A 116 -9.56 11.38 22.97
N TYR A 117 -9.41 10.52 23.99
CA TYR A 117 -10.34 10.44 25.11
C TYR A 117 -10.40 11.74 25.93
N ASP A 118 -9.24 12.31 26.28
CA ASP A 118 -9.14 13.57 27.04
C ASP A 118 -9.79 14.76 26.32
N LEU A 119 -9.74 14.75 24.98
CA LEU A 119 -10.41 15.74 24.13
C LEU A 119 -11.91 15.49 23.93
N GLY A 120 -12.45 14.42 24.52
CA GLY A 120 -13.88 14.07 24.50
C GLY A 120 -14.32 13.28 23.27
N PHE A 121 -13.40 12.75 22.46
CA PHE A 121 -13.74 11.84 21.37
C PHE A 121 -14.12 10.46 21.93
N LYS A 122 -15.16 9.86 21.35
CA LYS A 122 -15.64 8.53 21.77
C LYS A 122 -14.94 7.38 21.05
N GLU A 123 -14.36 7.67 19.89
CA GLU A 123 -13.83 6.68 18.98
C GLU A 123 -12.30 6.64 19.14
N ARG A 124 -11.75 5.43 19.02
CA ARG A 124 -10.31 5.21 19.02
C ARG A 124 -9.72 5.68 17.68
N PRO A 125 -8.75 6.63 17.67
CA PRO A 125 -8.30 7.25 16.43
C PRO A 125 -7.44 6.32 15.56
N LEU A 126 -6.75 5.36 16.17
CA LEU A 126 -5.81 4.44 15.55
C LEU A 126 -6.10 3.02 16.03
N PHE A 127 -6.51 2.12 15.14
CA PHE A 127 -6.87 0.74 15.52
C PHE A 127 -6.50 -0.33 14.49
N GLU A 128 -6.12 0.09 13.28
CA GLU A 128 -5.59 -0.75 12.22
C GLU A 128 -4.13 -0.38 11.93
N ALA A 129 -3.31 -1.36 11.58
CA ALA A 129 -1.92 -1.14 11.20
C ALA A 129 -1.49 -2.08 10.07
N ILE A 130 -0.71 -1.54 9.13
CA ILE A 130 -0.19 -2.29 7.98
C ILE A 130 1.16 -2.91 8.34
N LEU A 131 1.31 -4.22 8.09
CA LEU A 131 2.58 -4.93 8.16
C LEU A 131 3.14 -5.12 6.74
N PRO A 132 4.18 -4.37 6.31
CA PRO A 132 4.84 -4.56 5.03
C PRO A 132 5.56 -5.91 4.96
N MET A 133 5.79 -6.41 3.75
CA MET A 133 6.54 -7.65 3.50
C MET A 133 6.02 -8.84 4.33
N THR A 134 4.70 -9.00 4.45
CA THR A 134 4.11 -10.11 5.21
C THR A 134 4.32 -11.43 4.46
N GLN A 135 4.84 -12.44 5.17
CA GLN A 135 5.13 -13.78 4.65
C GLN A 135 4.42 -14.90 5.43
N SER A 136 3.94 -14.64 6.65
CA SER A 136 3.26 -15.68 7.43
C SER A 136 2.24 -15.13 8.44
N ALA A 137 1.31 -16.00 8.84
CA ALA A 137 0.33 -15.72 9.89
C ALA A 137 0.98 -15.43 11.25
N ASP A 138 2.08 -16.13 11.56
CA ASP A 138 2.83 -15.98 12.80
C ASP A 138 3.36 -14.55 12.98
N GLN A 139 3.72 -13.88 11.88
CA GLN A 139 4.15 -12.47 11.93
C GLN A 139 3.00 -11.56 12.40
N LEU A 140 1.79 -11.77 11.87
CA LEU A 140 0.61 -10.97 12.23
C LEU A 140 0.24 -11.17 13.71
N ILE A 141 0.18 -12.42 14.18
CA ILE A 141 -0.07 -12.74 15.60
C ILE A 141 0.99 -12.12 16.50
N SER A 142 2.27 -12.23 16.12
CA SER A 142 3.37 -11.68 16.91
C SER A 142 3.31 -10.15 17.04
N MET A 143 2.83 -9.44 16.01
CA MET A 143 2.64 -7.99 16.06
C MET A 143 1.50 -7.61 17.01
N GLU A 144 0.38 -8.33 16.98
CA GLU A 144 -0.73 -8.13 17.91
C GLU A 144 -0.33 -8.44 19.36
N ASP A 145 0.41 -9.52 19.60
CA ASP A 145 0.92 -9.86 20.94
C ASP A 145 1.83 -8.77 21.51
N LYS A 146 2.72 -8.22 20.68
CA LYS A 146 3.59 -7.11 21.09
C LYS A 146 2.78 -5.88 21.45
N PHE A 147 1.76 -5.57 20.66
CA PHE A 147 0.86 -4.45 20.94
C PHE A 147 0.08 -4.65 22.24
N ALA A 148 -0.53 -5.83 22.43
CA ALA A 148 -1.29 -6.18 23.62
C ALA A 148 -0.42 -6.13 24.89
N SER A 149 0.78 -6.72 24.82
CA SER A 149 1.76 -6.67 25.92
C SER A 149 2.16 -5.24 26.29
N LEU A 150 2.41 -4.39 25.29
CA LEU A 150 2.73 -2.98 25.52
C LEU A 150 1.54 -2.20 26.09
N SER A 151 0.33 -2.46 25.60
CA SER A 151 -0.92 -1.87 26.11
C SER A 151 -1.15 -2.21 27.59
N HIS A 152 -0.96 -3.48 27.98
CA HIS A 152 -1.05 -3.91 29.36
C HIS A 152 0.03 -3.29 30.25
N TYR A 153 1.27 -3.21 29.75
CA TYR A 153 2.36 -2.54 30.46
C TYR A 153 2.05 -1.06 30.71
N LYS A 154 1.64 -0.32 29.65
CA LYS A 154 1.24 1.09 29.75
C LYS A 154 0.09 1.26 30.75
N SER A 155 -0.96 0.47 30.63
CA SER A 155 -2.13 0.51 31.53
C SER A 155 -1.77 0.27 33.00
N THR A 156 -0.71 -0.49 33.27
CA THR A 156 -0.27 -0.82 34.64
C THR A 156 0.64 0.27 35.22
N GLU A 157 1.66 0.68 34.46
CA GLU A 157 2.73 1.57 34.96
C GLU A 157 2.44 3.06 34.72
N PHE A 158 1.66 3.38 33.69
CA PHE A 158 1.36 4.75 33.24
C PHE A 158 -0.15 4.99 33.14
N ASN A 159 -0.90 4.47 34.13
CA ASN A 159 -2.36 4.58 34.16
C ASN A 159 -2.83 6.05 34.09
N THR A 160 -3.49 6.41 32.99
CA THR A 160 -4.06 7.74 32.72
C THR A 160 -5.50 7.87 33.19
N GLY A 161 -6.06 6.84 33.85
CA GLY A 161 -7.48 6.77 34.23
C GLY A 161 -8.37 6.20 33.13
N HIS A 162 -7.81 5.94 31.95
CA HIS A 162 -8.43 5.24 30.83
C HIS A 162 -7.68 3.92 30.59
N LYS A 163 -8.41 2.84 30.31
CA LYS A 163 -7.80 1.56 29.93
C LYS A 163 -7.75 1.49 28.41
N ASP A 164 -6.54 1.48 27.85
CA ASP A 164 -6.35 1.33 26.41
C ASP A 164 -6.87 0.00 25.90
N SER A 165 -7.24 -0.01 24.62
CA SER A 165 -7.42 -1.25 23.88
C SER A 165 -6.12 -2.05 23.80
N ASP A 166 -6.21 -3.36 23.99
CA ASP A 166 -5.13 -4.31 23.72
C ASP A 166 -5.18 -4.87 22.29
N THR A 167 -6.05 -4.31 21.45
CA THR A 167 -6.31 -4.82 20.10
C THR A 167 -5.60 -3.97 19.05
N LEU A 168 -5.03 -4.59 18.03
CA LEU A 168 -4.53 -3.90 16.85
C LEU A 168 -4.84 -4.74 15.62
N GLN A 169 -5.74 -4.27 14.78
CA GLN A 169 -6.14 -5.04 13.60
C GLN A 169 -5.05 -4.94 12.53
N MET A 170 -4.37 -6.06 12.28
CA MET A 170 -3.28 -6.10 11.32
C MET A 170 -3.80 -6.21 9.88
N ILE A 171 -3.28 -5.36 9.02
CA ILE A 171 -3.48 -5.36 7.56
C ILE A 171 -2.20 -5.93 6.93
N PRO A 172 -2.19 -7.18 6.45
CA PRO A 172 -1.03 -7.74 5.78
C PRO A 172 -0.81 -7.03 4.43
N LEU A 173 0.43 -6.60 4.18
CA LEU A 173 0.87 -6.11 2.87
C LEU A 173 1.77 -7.15 2.18
N PHE A 174 1.25 -7.75 1.12
CA PHE A 174 1.93 -8.72 0.26
C PHE A 174 2.59 -7.99 -0.92
N GLU A 175 3.93 -8.02 -0.96
CA GLU A 175 4.72 -7.21 -1.90
C GLU A 175 5.27 -8.00 -3.09
N GLY A 176 5.52 -9.31 -2.92
CA GLY A 176 6.09 -10.17 -3.96
C GLY A 176 5.05 -11.09 -4.61
N PHE A 177 5.29 -11.47 -5.86
CA PHE A 177 4.39 -12.32 -6.64
C PHE A 177 3.99 -13.61 -5.90
N GLU A 178 4.96 -14.37 -5.39
CA GLU A 178 4.69 -15.60 -4.64
C GLU A 178 3.89 -15.35 -3.35
N SER A 179 4.20 -14.29 -2.60
CA SER A 179 3.46 -13.95 -1.38
C SER A 179 2.01 -13.53 -1.68
N GLN A 180 1.77 -12.89 -2.83
CA GLN A 180 0.43 -12.50 -3.28
C GLN A 180 -0.41 -13.72 -3.70
N LEU A 181 0.20 -14.70 -4.40
CA LEU A 181 -0.47 -15.96 -4.73
C LEU A 181 -0.78 -16.81 -3.49
N ASN A 182 0.12 -16.80 -2.50
CA ASN A 182 -0.04 -17.56 -1.25
C ASN A 182 -0.85 -16.81 -0.18
N ALA A 183 -1.38 -15.62 -0.50
CA ALA A 183 -2.13 -14.81 0.46
C ALA A 183 -3.31 -15.61 1.07
N PRO A 184 -4.19 -16.30 0.31
CA PRO A 184 -5.31 -17.05 0.89
C PRO A 184 -4.90 -18.05 1.98
N GLN A 185 -3.80 -18.78 1.76
CA GLN A 185 -3.28 -19.77 2.69
C GLN A 185 -2.75 -19.11 3.96
N ILE A 186 -2.04 -17.99 3.82
CA ILE A 186 -1.55 -17.19 4.96
C ILE A 186 -2.72 -16.65 5.78
N LEU A 187 -3.75 -16.10 5.12
CA LEU A 187 -4.92 -15.51 5.78
C LEU A 187 -5.78 -16.57 6.49
N LYS A 188 -5.96 -17.75 5.87
CA LYS A 188 -6.66 -18.88 6.50
C LYS A 188 -5.96 -19.32 7.78
N LYS A 189 -4.64 -19.53 7.72
CA LYS A 189 -3.84 -19.87 8.91
C LYS A 189 -3.94 -18.77 9.98
N TYR A 190 -3.90 -17.50 9.58
CA TYR A 190 -4.04 -16.37 10.51
C TYR A 190 -5.40 -16.36 11.21
N LEU A 191 -6.49 -16.62 10.50
CA LEU A 191 -7.84 -16.67 11.08
C LEU A 191 -7.99 -17.80 12.11
N GLU A 192 -7.45 -18.98 11.81
CA GLU A 192 -7.41 -20.13 12.72
C GLU A 192 -6.61 -19.79 13.99
N MET A 193 -5.39 -19.29 13.83
CA MET A 193 -4.52 -18.88 14.93
C MET A 193 -5.13 -17.76 15.76
N TYR A 194 -5.73 -16.76 15.13
CA TYR A 194 -6.31 -15.61 15.81
C TYR A 194 -7.44 -16.03 16.75
N LYS A 195 -8.32 -16.93 16.29
CA LYS A 195 -9.42 -17.46 17.10
C LYS A 195 -8.92 -18.31 18.27
N GLU A 196 -7.95 -19.20 18.01
CA GLU A 196 -7.36 -20.05 19.04
C GLU A 196 -6.61 -19.23 20.11
N HIS A 197 -5.83 -18.24 19.68
CA HIS A 197 -4.92 -17.49 20.54
C HIS A 197 -5.62 -16.38 21.33
N PHE A 198 -6.51 -15.62 20.70
CA PHE A 198 -7.21 -14.48 21.36
C PHE A 198 -8.63 -14.80 21.82
N GLY A 199 -9.17 -15.98 21.50
CA GLY A 199 -10.52 -16.39 21.90
C GLY A 199 -11.65 -15.53 21.31
N ARG A 200 -11.38 -14.84 20.19
CA ARG A 200 -12.33 -13.95 19.51
C ARG A 200 -12.21 -14.07 17.99
N GLU A 201 -13.24 -13.63 17.27
CA GLU A 201 -13.27 -13.67 15.81
C GLU A 201 -13.10 -12.27 15.20
N LEU A 202 -12.56 -12.23 13.98
CA LEU A 202 -12.53 -11.02 13.16
C LEU A 202 -13.91 -10.79 12.53
N SER A 203 -14.31 -9.52 12.38
CA SER A 203 -15.57 -9.17 11.70
C SER A 203 -15.39 -8.88 10.22
N TYR A 204 -14.17 -8.55 9.81
CA TYR A 204 -13.71 -8.39 8.43
C TYR A 204 -12.18 -8.43 8.41
N MET A 205 -11.60 -8.48 7.21
CA MET A 205 -10.17 -8.31 7.02
C MET A 205 -9.89 -7.36 5.86
N ARG A 206 -8.95 -6.43 6.07
CA ARG A 206 -8.36 -5.63 4.99
C ARG A 206 -7.05 -6.28 4.57
N VAL A 207 -6.80 -6.37 3.27
CA VAL A 207 -5.61 -7.05 2.73
C VAL A 207 -4.97 -6.15 1.69
N PHE A 208 -3.68 -5.88 1.83
CA PHE A 208 -2.98 -4.93 0.98
C PHE A 208 -2.09 -5.66 -0.02
N LEU A 209 -2.30 -5.40 -1.31
CA LEU A 209 -1.50 -5.90 -2.42
C LEU A 209 -0.62 -4.78 -3.01
N ALA A 210 0.70 -5.02 -3.15
CA ALA A 210 1.58 -4.08 -3.83
C ALA A 210 1.61 -4.31 -5.34
N GLY A 211 1.57 -3.24 -6.14
CA GLY A 211 1.91 -3.33 -7.57
C GLY A 211 3.36 -2.95 -7.86
N SER A 212 3.86 -1.91 -7.20
CA SER A 212 5.17 -1.32 -7.54
C SER A 212 6.35 -2.26 -7.29
N ASP A 213 6.39 -2.92 -6.13
CA ASP A 213 7.53 -3.79 -5.77
C ASP A 213 7.50 -5.12 -6.53
N SER A 214 6.30 -5.68 -6.75
CA SER A 214 6.08 -6.86 -7.60
C SER A 214 6.55 -6.60 -9.05
N ALA A 215 6.22 -5.43 -9.63
CA ALA A 215 6.68 -5.05 -10.96
C ALA A 215 8.19 -4.79 -11.03
N LEU A 216 8.78 -4.16 -10.01
CA LEU A 216 10.22 -3.96 -9.94
C LEU A 216 10.98 -5.29 -9.99
N SER A 217 10.50 -6.30 -9.26
CA SER A 217 11.16 -7.59 -9.17
C SER A 217 11.04 -8.40 -10.45
N ASN A 218 9.85 -8.51 -11.03
CA ASN A 218 9.56 -9.50 -12.10
C ASN A 218 8.94 -8.89 -13.38
N GLY A 219 8.91 -7.57 -13.50
CA GLY A 219 8.32 -6.86 -14.64
C GLY A 219 6.81 -6.62 -14.51
N PHE A 220 6.32 -5.65 -15.29
CA PHE A 220 4.94 -5.17 -15.18
C PHE A 220 3.89 -6.21 -15.53
N LEU A 221 4.08 -6.97 -16.63
CA LEU A 221 3.13 -7.99 -17.05
C LEU A 221 3.00 -9.12 -16.00
N ASN A 222 4.11 -9.51 -15.35
CA ASN A 222 4.05 -10.44 -14.22
C ASN A 222 3.24 -9.86 -13.05
N SER A 223 3.51 -8.59 -12.69
CA SER A 223 2.87 -7.94 -11.56
C SER A 223 1.36 -7.73 -11.73
N ILE A 224 0.92 -7.30 -12.91
CA ILE A 224 -0.50 -7.09 -13.17
C ILE A 224 -1.28 -8.42 -13.14
N ILE A 225 -0.70 -9.49 -13.69
CA ILE A 225 -1.27 -10.84 -13.61
C ILE A 225 -1.31 -11.31 -12.15
N GLY A 226 -0.21 -11.15 -11.41
CA GLY A 226 -0.11 -11.54 -10.00
C GLY A 226 -1.17 -10.88 -9.13
N ASN A 227 -1.43 -9.58 -9.32
CA ASN A 227 -2.49 -8.87 -8.60
C ASN A 227 -3.90 -9.38 -8.95
N LYS A 228 -4.15 -9.74 -10.21
CA LYS A 228 -5.44 -10.32 -10.63
C LYS A 228 -5.68 -11.71 -10.04
N LEU A 229 -4.64 -12.55 -10.04
CA LEU A 229 -4.69 -13.88 -9.41
C LEU A 229 -4.85 -13.75 -7.89
N ALA A 230 -4.18 -12.79 -7.25
CA ALA A 230 -4.34 -12.53 -5.83
C ALA A 230 -5.75 -12.06 -5.48
N LEU A 231 -6.34 -11.14 -6.25
CA LEU A 231 -7.75 -10.74 -6.06
C LEU A 231 -8.71 -11.91 -6.24
N THR A 232 -8.44 -12.80 -7.19
CA THR A 232 -9.20 -14.05 -7.37
C THR A 232 -9.10 -14.93 -6.13
N GLY A 233 -7.88 -15.18 -5.62
CA GLY A 233 -7.68 -15.97 -4.41
C GLY A 233 -8.30 -15.35 -3.15
N LEU A 234 -8.30 -14.01 -3.04
CA LEU A 234 -9.00 -13.32 -1.94
C LEU A 234 -10.53 -13.48 -2.03
N ALA A 235 -11.08 -13.49 -3.25
CA ALA A 235 -12.50 -13.74 -3.46
C ALA A 235 -12.90 -15.18 -3.08
N GLU A 236 -12.08 -16.15 -3.47
CA GLU A 236 -12.26 -17.55 -3.10
C GLU A 236 -12.14 -17.74 -1.58
N PHE A 237 -11.19 -17.06 -0.94
CA PHE A 237 -11.04 -17.06 0.52
C PHE A 237 -12.24 -16.42 1.24
N GLU A 238 -12.79 -15.31 0.72
CA GLU A 238 -14.02 -14.70 1.26
C GLU A 238 -15.19 -15.68 1.20
N GLN A 239 -15.33 -16.41 0.08
CA GLN A 239 -16.38 -17.41 -0.10
C GLN A 239 -16.22 -18.62 0.83
N GLU A 240 -14.99 -19.11 1.02
CA GLU A 240 -14.69 -20.26 1.88
C GLU A 240 -14.89 -19.92 3.37
N SER A 241 -14.36 -18.77 3.80
CA SER A 241 -14.35 -18.38 5.21
C SER A 241 -15.63 -17.70 5.68
N GLY A 242 -16.40 -17.10 4.77
CA GLY A 242 -17.53 -16.24 5.08
C GLY A 242 -17.14 -14.91 5.75
N LEU A 243 -15.84 -14.61 5.88
CA LEU A 243 -15.33 -13.36 6.43
C LEU A 243 -15.26 -12.29 5.32
N PRO A 244 -15.89 -11.12 5.48
CA PRO A 244 -15.76 -10.04 4.49
C PRO A 244 -14.31 -9.60 4.29
N ILE A 245 -13.87 -9.55 3.03
CA ILE A 245 -12.52 -9.14 2.64
C ILE A 245 -12.55 -7.81 1.89
N TYR A 246 -11.68 -6.89 2.30
CA TYR A 246 -11.57 -5.54 1.73
C TYR A 246 -10.16 -5.30 1.19
N PRO A 247 -9.90 -5.63 -0.10
CA PRO A 247 -8.59 -5.44 -0.69
C PRO A 247 -8.20 -3.96 -0.81
N ILE A 248 -6.92 -3.69 -0.57
CA ILE A 248 -6.22 -2.42 -0.77
C ILE A 248 -5.15 -2.63 -1.85
N ALA A 249 -5.00 -1.69 -2.78
CA ALA A 249 -3.99 -1.77 -3.83
C ALA A 249 -3.04 -0.58 -3.80
N GLY A 250 -1.74 -0.88 -3.68
CA GLY A 250 -0.64 0.06 -3.66
C GLY A 250 -0.12 0.32 -5.06
N MET A 251 -0.75 1.28 -5.73
CA MET A 251 -0.53 1.54 -7.15
C MET A 251 -0.12 3.00 -7.37
N GLY A 252 0.98 3.20 -8.10
CA GLY A 252 1.46 4.52 -8.52
C GLY A 252 0.80 4.99 -9.81
N SER A 253 1.04 6.24 -10.19
CA SER A 253 0.38 6.84 -11.36
C SER A 253 0.92 6.39 -12.72
N THR A 254 2.18 5.95 -12.79
CA THR A 254 2.73 5.35 -14.01
C THR A 254 2.21 3.92 -14.19
N ILE A 255 2.09 3.48 -15.45
CA ILE A 255 1.55 2.15 -15.79
C ILE A 255 2.34 1.04 -15.10
N PHE A 256 3.68 1.09 -15.12
CA PHE A 256 4.56 0.10 -14.48
C PHE A 256 4.26 -0.09 -12.99
N ARG A 257 3.77 0.95 -12.33
CA ARG A 257 3.46 0.95 -10.90
C ARG A 257 1.98 0.73 -10.61
N GLY A 258 1.15 0.48 -11.63
CA GLY A 258 -0.28 0.17 -11.51
C GLY A 258 -1.23 1.12 -12.25
N GLY A 259 -0.75 2.27 -12.72
CA GLY A 259 -1.51 3.16 -13.61
C GLY A 259 -2.64 3.95 -12.95
N LEU A 260 -2.57 4.27 -11.66
CA LEU A 260 -3.59 5.07 -10.98
C LEU A 260 -3.30 6.58 -11.10
N SER A 261 -3.90 7.24 -12.08
CA SER A 261 -3.85 8.70 -12.25
C SER A 261 -5.26 9.30 -12.34
N PRO A 262 -5.43 10.62 -12.12
CA PRO A 262 -6.72 11.28 -12.30
C PRO A 262 -7.32 11.10 -13.70
N MET A 263 -6.49 10.80 -14.70
CA MET A 263 -6.89 10.61 -16.10
C MET A 263 -7.25 9.16 -16.44
N MET A 264 -6.93 8.19 -15.59
CA MET A 264 -7.04 6.75 -15.89
C MET A 264 -7.93 5.98 -14.89
N ILE A 265 -8.89 6.65 -14.27
CA ILE A 265 -9.76 6.04 -13.24
C ILE A 265 -10.56 4.85 -13.79
N ASP A 266 -11.14 4.96 -14.99
CA ASP A 266 -11.93 3.86 -15.56
C ASP A 266 -11.07 2.63 -15.84
N ARG A 267 -9.92 2.83 -16.50
CA ARG A 267 -8.91 1.78 -16.72
C ARG A 267 -8.50 1.13 -15.40
N TYR A 268 -8.23 1.92 -14.37
CA TYR A 268 -7.84 1.38 -13.07
C TYR A 268 -8.93 0.51 -12.43
N LEU A 269 -10.20 0.94 -12.48
CA LEU A 269 -11.32 0.19 -11.93
C LEU A 269 -11.61 -1.10 -12.70
N GLU A 270 -11.42 -1.09 -14.03
CA GLU A 270 -11.58 -2.27 -14.88
C GLU A 270 -10.46 -3.30 -14.64
N GLU A 271 -9.22 -2.85 -14.38
CA GLU A 271 -8.10 -3.77 -14.19
C GLU A 271 -8.11 -4.52 -12.85
N PHE A 272 -8.76 -3.97 -11.82
CA PHE A 272 -8.73 -4.50 -10.45
C PHE A 272 -10.13 -4.68 -9.85
N PRO A 273 -10.98 -5.57 -10.42
CA PRO A 273 -12.30 -5.85 -9.88
C PRO A 273 -12.22 -6.46 -8.48
N GLY A 274 -13.06 -5.99 -7.57
CA GLY A 274 -13.10 -6.40 -6.16
C GLY A 274 -12.30 -5.50 -5.23
N LEU A 275 -11.49 -4.58 -5.76
CA LEU A 275 -10.74 -3.62 -4.96
C LEU A 275 -11.66 -2.69 -4.15
N LYS A 276 -11.28 -2.40 -2.90
CA LYS A 276 -12.08 -1.58 -1.98
C LYS A 276 -11.39 -0.32 -1.52
N THR A 277 -10.06 -0.30 -1.47
CA THR A 277 -9.28 0.89 -1.15
C THR A 277 -8.16 1.09 -2.17
N ALA A 278 -7.97 2.30 -2.67
CA ALA A 278 -6.86 2.65 -3.56
C ALA A 278 -5.93 3.68 -2.92
N THR A 279 -4.63 3.54 -3.14
CA THR A 279 -3.65 4.54 -2.70
C THR A 279 -3.56 5.72 -3.67
N VAL A 280 -4.04 6.89 -3.28
CA VAL A 280 -3.78 8.14 -4.03
C VAL A 280 -2.41 8.69 -3.61
N GLN A 281 -1.38 8.35 -4.39
CA GLN A 281 0.02 8.69 -4.12
C GLN A 281 0.31 10.18 -4.40
N SER A 282 1.55 10.64 -4.17
CA SER A 282 1.87 12.07 -4.30
C SER A 282 1.74 12.57 -5.74
N ALA A 283 2.14 11.78 -6.74
CA ALA A 283 1.99 12.17 -8.14
C ALA A 283 0.51 12.42 -8.51
N PHE A 284 -0.38 11.50 -8.13
CA PHE A 284 -1.83 11.66 -8.32
C PHE A 284 -2.36 12.99 -7.76
N ARG A 285 -1.87 13.38 -6.58
CA ARG A 285 -2.37 14.54 -5.83
C ARG A 285 -1.72 15.86 -6.24
N TYR A 286 -0.48 15.85 -6.71
CA TYR A 286 0.35 17.06 -6.84
C TYR A 286 0.72 17.40 -8.28
N ASP A 287 0.74 16.41 -9.18
CA ASP A 287 1.20 16.62 -10.56
C ASP A 287 0.04 16.99 -11.50
N TYR A 288 -1.18 17.00 -10.98
CA TYR A 288 -2.40 17.32 -11.70
C TYR A 288 -3.12 18.50 -11.04
N PRO A 289 -3.80 19.36 -11.82
CA PRO A 289 -4.64 20.43 -11.29
C PRO A 289 -5.74 19.92 -10.35
N LEU A 290 -6.06 20.68 -9.29
CA LEU A 290 -7.07 20.28 -8.30
C LEU A 290 -8.47 20.07 -8.89
N ASP A 291 -8.85 20.84 -9.90
CA ASP A 291 -10.10 20.68 -10.64
C ASP A 291 -10.17 19.41 -11.48
N VAL A 292 -9.04 18.71 -11.67
CA VAL A 292 -8.97 17.35 -12.23
C VAL A 292 -8.91 16.30 -11.11
N VAL A 293 -8.15 16.56 -10.05
CA VAL A 293 -7.95 15.62 -8.92
C VAL A 293 -9.23 15.40 -8.12
N GLU A 294 -9.96 16.45 -7.75
CA GLU A 294 -11.14 16.35 -6.88
C GLU A 294 -12.25 15.50 -7.54
N PRO A 295 -12.65 15.73 -8.81
CA PRO A 295 -13.60 14.87 -9.49
C PRO A 295 -13.10 13.43 -9.66
N ALA A 296 -11.80 13.23 -9.92
CA ALA A 296 -11.22 11.89 -10.04
C ALA A 296 -11.31 11.10 -8.73
N ILE A 297 -11.10 11.74 -7.58
CA ILE A 297 -11.28 11.12 -6.26
C ILE A 297 -12.73 10.68 -6.04
N ILE A 298 -13.70 11.52 -6.40
CA ILE A 298 -15.13 11.17 -6.30
C ILE A 298 -15.44 9.95 -7.17
N LYS A 299 -15.03 10.00 -8.45
CA LYS A 299 -15.24 8.90 -9.40
C LYS A 299 -14.59 7.60 -8.94
N LEU A 300 -13.35 7.67 -8.44
CA LEU A 300 -12.63 6.53 -7.91
C LEU A 300 -13.35 5.93 -6.70
N ARG A 301 -13.82 6.77 -5.77
CA ARG A 301 -14.57 6.33 -4.59
C ARG A 301 -15.84 5.58 -5.00
N ASP A 302 -16.64 6.17 -5.89
CA ASP A 302 -17.90 5.58 -6.33
C ASP A 302 -17.67 4.24 -7.03
N GLY A 303 -16.63 4.15 -7.87
CA GLY A 303 -16.22 2.91 -8.52
C GLY A 303 -15.79 1.82 -7.53
N LEU A 304 -14.95 2.15 -6.55
CA LEU A 304 -14.48 1.20 -5.53
C LEU A 304 -15.62 0.69 -4.63
N GLN A 305 -16.60 1.54 -4.32
CA GLN A 305 -17.78 1.14 -3.55
C GLN A 305 -18.63 0.10 -4.29
N GLN A 306 -18.72 0.24 -5.61
CA GLN A 306 -19.50 -0.65 -6.48
C GLN A 306 -18.70 -1.87 -6.97
N SER A 307 -17.38 -1.82 -6.89
CA SER A 307 -16.47 -2.87 -7.35
C SER A 307 -16.77 -4.20 -6.68
N LYS A 308 -16.83 -5.28 -7.46
CA LYS A 308 -17.09 -6.65 -6.99
C LYS A 308 -15.99 -7.55 -7.50
N PHE A 309 -15.68 -8.58 -6.73
CA PHE A 309 -14.74 -9.60 -7.18
C PHE A 309 -15.18 -10.22 -8.49
N GLU A 310 -14.20 -10.45 -9.35
CA GLU A 310 -14.33 -11.29 -10.53
C GLU A 310 -13.39 -12.48 -10.33
N ILE A 311 -13.96 -13.69 -10.35
CA ILE A 311 -13.19 -14.93 -10.17
C ILE A 311 -12.77 -15.44 -11.54
N ILE A 312 -11.46 -15.52 -11.74
CA ILE A 312 -10.86 -16.17 -12.91
C ILE A 312 -11.03 -17.68 -12.74
N ASN A 313 -11.47 -18.38 -13.79
CA ASN A 313 -11.64 -19.84 -13.69
C ASN A 313 -10.27 -20.54 -13.63
N HIS A 314 -10.21 -21.72 -13.02
CA HIS A 314 -8.96 -22.41 -12.72
C HIS A 314 -8.05 -22.64 -13.95
N ASP A 315 -8.62 -23.07 -15.09
CA ASP A 315 -7.83 -23.29 -16.31
C ASP A 315 -7.16 -22.01 -16.80
N ASP A 316 -7.89 -20.88 -16.75
CA ASP A 316 -7.34 -19.57 -17.12
C ASP A 316 -6.33 -19.06 -16.06
N GLN A 317 -6.51 -19.38 -14.77
CA GLN A 317 -5.53 -19.07 -13.73
C GLN A 317 -4.18 -19.75 -14.01
N ASP A 318 -4.18 -21.04 -14.35
CA ASP A 318 -2.98 -21.81 -14.69
C ASP A 318 -2.25 -21.22 -15.92
N ILE A 319 -3.01 -20.81 -16.93
CA ILE A 319 -2.48 -20.16 -18.14
C ILE A 319 -1.84 -18.82 -17.78
N LEU A 320 -2.53 -17.98 -17.02
CA LEU A 320 -2.01 -16.68 -16.59
C LEU A 320 -0.75 -16.83 -15.75
N LEU A 321 -0.69 -17.82 -14.85
CA LEU A 321 0.51 -18.11 -14.07
C LEU A 321 1.68 -18.51 -14.96
N ASN A 322 1.45 -19.30 -16.01
CA ASN A 322 2.48 -19.64 -16.99
C ASN A 322 2.97 -18.41 -17.76
N ILE A 323 2.05 -17.54 -18.19
CA ILE A 323 2.38 -16.28 -18.86
C ILE A 323 3.21 -15.38 -17.94
N ALA A 324 2.83 -15.24 -16.66
CA ALA A 324 3.55 -14.44 -15.69
C ALA A 324 4.99 -14.94 -15.47
N LYS A 325 5.20 -16.26 -15.42
CA LYS A 325 6.54 -16.87 -15.32
C LYS A 325 7.39 -16.58 -16.54
N LYS A 326 6.84 -16.76 -17.74
CA LYS A 326 7.54 -16.42 -18.99
C LYS A 326 7.85 -14.93 -19.08
N ALA A 327 6.92 -14.06 -18.68
CA ALA A 327 7.10 -12.60 -18.67
C ALA A 327 8.25 -12.18 -17.74
N ALA A 328 8.34 -12.78 -16.54
CA ALA A 328 9.45 -12.53 -15.63
C ALA A 328 10.80 -12.95 -16.23
N ALA A 329 10.85 -14.10 -16.89
CA ALA A 329 12.08 -14.55 -17.55
C ALA A 329 12.55 -13.56 -18.64
N GLU A 330 11.63 -13.09 -19.51
CA GLU A 330 11.99 -12.09 -20.52
C GLU A 330 12.40 -10.74 -19.91
N TYR A 331 11.77 -10.35 -18.79
CA TYR A 331 12.13 -9.13 -18.07
C TYR A 331 13.57 -9.19 -17.57
N HIS A 332 13.96 -10.27 -16.89
CA HIS A 332 15.33 -10.48 -16.39
C HIS A 332 16.36 -10.61 -17.51
N GLU A 333 16.05 -11.33 -18.59
CA GLU A 333 16.91 -11.40 -19.78
C GLU A 333 17.22 -10.01 -20.36
N THR A 334 16.29 -9.05 -20.19
CA THR A 334 16.46 -7.67 -20.62
C THR A 334 17.20 -6.81 -19.61
N LEU A 335 16.77 -6.87 -18.36
CA LEU A 335 17.14 -5.89 -17.34
C LEU A 335 18.49 -6.20 -16.72
N ASP A 336 18.73 -7.46 -16.35
CA ASP A 336 19.89 -7.85 -15.56
C ASP A 336 21.22 -7.38 -16.19
N PRO A 337 21.43 -7.49 -17.53
CA PRO A 337 22.64 -6.97 -18.17
C PRO A 337 22.81 -5.45 -18.09
N LEU A 338 21.71 -4.69 -17.89
CA LEU A 338 21.68 -3.24 -17.93
C LEU A 338 21.79 -2.59 -16.54
N ILE A 339 21.57 -3.34 -15.44
CA ILE A 339 21.44 -2.77 -14.09
C ILE A 339 22.66 -1.92 -13.71
N ASN A 340 23.87 -2.42 -13.96
CA ASN A 340 25.11 -1.71 -13.63
C ASN A 340 25.27 -0.40 -14.41
N ASP A 341 24.93 -0.42 -15.71
CA ASP A 341 25.04 0.76 -16.57
C ASP A 341 24.00 1.83 -16.22
N LEU A 342 22.87 1.42 -15.64
CA LEU A 342 21.80 2.32 -15.19
C LEU A 342 22.06 2.94 -13.81
N GLN A 343 23.05 2.45 -13.05
CA GLN A 343 23.31 2.93 -11.69
C GLN A 343 23.51 4.45 -11.59
N PRO A 344 24.28 5.12 -12.48
CA PRO A 344 24.42 6.58 -12.45
C PRO A 344 23.09 7.31 -12.68
N VAL A 345 22.17 6.72 -13.44
CA VAL A 345 20.82 7.28 -13.68
C VAL A 345 19.98 7.16 -12.41
N PHE A 346 20.02 6.01 -11.74
CA PHE A 346 19.32 5.79 -10.48
C PHE A 346 19.82 6.75 -9.38
N ASP A 347 21.14 6.93 -9.27
CA ASP A 347 21.76 7.80 -8.27
C ASP A 347 21.43 9.29 -8.51
N SER A 348 21.18 9.67 -9.75
CA SER A 348 20.82 11.04 -10.14
C SER A 348 19.33 11.38 -9.93
N PHE A 349 18.50 10.39 -9.63
CA PHE A 349 17.05 10.60 -9.52
C PHE A 349 16.69 11.47 -8.30
N PRO A 350 15.85 12.52 -8.47
CA PRO A 350 15.58 13.48 -7.41
C PRO A 350 14.78 12.86 -6.26
N LYS A 351 15.13 13.25 -5.02
CA LYS A 351 14.37 12.88 -3.82
C LYS A 351 13.20 13.85 -3.60
N ARG A 352 12.07 13.31 -3.12
CA ARG A 352 10.85 14.09 -2.81
C ARG A 352 10.40 14.02 -1.34
N ARG A 353 11.07 13.19 -0.53
CA ARG A 353 10.78 12.96 0.88
C ARG A 353 12.05 12.76 1.69
N ASP A 354 11.96 13.04 2.99
CA ASP A 354 12.88 12.52 3.99
C ASP A 354 12.67 11.00 4.13
N ARG A 355 13.60 10.20 3.62
CA ARG A 355 13.57 8.73 3.73
C ARG A 355 14.81 8.23 4.46
N HIS A 356 14.66 7.12 5.19
CA HIS A 356 15.81 6.38 5.68
C HIS A 356 16.69 5.92 4.50
N GLN A 357 18.00 6.17 4.61
CA GLN A 357 18.94 5.57 3.66
C GLN A 357 18.99 4.06 3.90
N HIS A 358 18.72 3.29 2.84
CA HIS A 358 18.83 1.83 2.85
C HIS A 358 20.28 1.34 2.66
N VAL A 359 21.26 2.22 2.83
CA VAL A 359 22.69 1.92 2.69
C VAL A 359 23.35 2.21 4.03
N GLY A 360 23.89 1.17 4.69
CA GLY A 360 24.55 1.26 6.00
C GLY A 360 23.91 0.36 7.07
N ILE A 361 24.32 0.52 8.33
CA ILE A 361 24.02 -0.35 9.51
C ILE A 361 22.51 -0.55 9.80
N ILE A 362 21.65 0.25 9.19
CA ILE A 362 20.20 0.35 9.44
C ILE A 362 19.38 0.02 8.17
N GLY A 363 20.02 -0.11 7.00
CA GLY A 363 19.32 -0.28 5.72
C GLY A 363 19.42 -1.69 5.17
N TYR A 364 18.29 -2.25 4.72
CA TYR A 364 18.27 -3.46 3.92
C TYR A 364 18.58 -3.08 2.46
N SER A 365 19.69 -3.58 1.91
CA SER A 365 19.88 -3.58 0.46
C SER A 365 19.02 -4.70 -0.12
N ARG A 366 18.07 -4.37 -1.00
CA ARG A 366 17.44 -5.38 -1.86
C ARG A 366 18.52 -5.86 -2.83
N ASP A 367 19.24 -6.87 -2.41
CA ASP A 367 20.20 -7.59 -3.24
C ASP A 367 19.38 -8.62 -4.04
N VAL A 368 19.17 -8.33 -5.32
CA VAL A 368 18.60 -9.29 -6.27
C VAL A 368 19.77 -9.69 -7.16
N ASP A 369 20.20 -10.94 -7.05
CA ASP A 369 21.25 -11.55 -7.87
C ASP A 369 22.60 -10.80 -7.89
N GLY A 370 22.99 -10.17 -6.78
CA GLY A 370 24.27 -9.48 -6.61
C GLY A 370 24.25 -8.00 -6.99
N TYR A 371 23.09 -7.45 -7.37
CA TYR A 371 22.92 -6.06 -7.80
C TYR A 371 22.14 -5.22 -6.79
N LYS A 372 22.59 -3.99 -6.59
CA LYS A 372 21.92 -3.01 -5.73
C LYS A 372 20.76 -2.36 -6.47
N MET A 373 19.58 -2.96 -6.39
CA MET A 373 18.39 -2.40 -7.05
C MET A 373 17.87 -1.13 -6.34
N PRO A 374 17.48 -0.08 -7.10
CA PRO A 374 16.82 1.08 -6.53
C PRO A 374 15.38 0.74 -6.11
N ARG A 375 14.73 1.63 -5.34
CA ARG A 375 13.30 1.51 -5.04
C ARG A 375 12.47 1.75 -6.32
N ALA A 376 11.28 1.15 -6.39
CA ALA A 376 10.43 1.12 -7.60
C ALA A 376 10.16 2.51 -8.22
N ILE A 377 10.00 3.55 -7.40
CA ILE A 377 9.82 4.94 -7.88
C ILE A 377 11.06 5.43 -8.63
N THR A 378 12.24 5.27 -8.04
CA THR A 378 13.52 5.66 -8.66
C THR A 378 13.77 4.84 -9.91
N PHE A 379 13.54 3.52 -9.85
CA PHE A 379 13.66 2.63 -11.01
C PHE A 379 12.80 3.12 -12.18
N THR A 380 11.51 3.33 -11.92
CA THR A 380 10.55 3.72 -12.95
C THR A 380 10.91 5.07 -13.53
N GLY A 381 11.06 6.09 -12.69
CA GLY A 381 11.35 7.45 -13.16
C GLY A 381 12.69 7.57 -13.89
N ALA A 382 13.72 6.84 -13.47
CA ALA A 382 15.01 6.80 -14.16
C ALA A 382 14.91 6.21 -15.56
N LEU A 383 14.21 5.09 -15.70
CA LEU A 383 14.01 4.41 -16.98
C LEU A 383 13.15 5.22 -17.96
N TYR A 384 12.07 5.85 -17.46
CA TYR A 384 11.32 6.85 -18.22
C TYR A 384 12.22 8.01 -18.67
N SER A 385 13.15 8.47 -17.84
CA SER A 385 14.04 9.62 -18.15
C SER A 385 15.03 9.33 -19.27
N VAL A 386 15.41 8.07 -19.48
CA VAL A 386 16.31 7.66 -20.58
C VAL A 386 15.55 7.12 -21.80
N GLY A 387 14.23 7.29 -21.83
CA GLY A 387 13.39 6.87 -22.96
C GLY A 387 13.18 5.37 -23.07
N VAL A 388 13.31 4.64 -21.95
CA VAL A 388 13.08 3.19 -21.88
C VAL A 388 12.01 2.92 -20.81
N PRO A 389 10.72 3.22 -21.05
CA PRO A 389 9.69 2.97 -20.05
C PRO A 389 9.69 1.48 -19.64
N PRO A 390 9.79 1.17 -18.34
CA PRO A 390 10.04 -0.19 -17.85
C PRO A 390 8.94 -1.20 -18.17
N GLU A 391 7.73 -0.73 -18.52
CA GLU A 391 6.63 -1.56 -18.99
C GLU A 391 7.03 -2.37 -20.22
N PHE A 392 7.87 -1.82 -21.09
CA PHE A 392 8.30 -2.46 -22.34
C PHE A 392 9.44 -3.47 -22.15
N LEU A 393 10.06 -3.55 -20.96
CA LEU A 393 11.16 -4.49 -20.70
C LEU A 393 10.66 -5.93 -20.78
N GLY A 394 11.07 -6.65 -21.83
CA GLY A 394 10.68 -8.04 -22.06
C GLY A 394 9.30 -8.21 -22.71
N THR A 395 8.36 -7.28 -22.54
CA THR A 395 6.96 -7.47 -22.95
C THR A 395 6.78 -7.80 -24.43
N GLY A 396 7.45 -7.08 -25.33
CA GLY A 396 7.33 -7.37 -26.77
C GLY A 396 7.81 -8.77 -27.15
N ARG A 397 8.84 -9.31 -26.46
CA ARG A 397 9.34 -10.66 -26.69
C ARG A 397 8.37 -11.71 -26.18
N ILE A 398 7.82 -11.54 -24.98
CA ILE A 398 6.85 -12.50 -24.44
C ILE A 398 5.58 -12.54 -25.30
N LEU A 399 5.03 -11.40 -25.74
CA LEU A 399 3.83 -11.40 -26.58
C LEU A 399 4.01 -12.17 -27.89
N ASN A 400 5.22 -12.19 -28.46
CA ASN A 400 5.54 -12.98 -29.65
C ASN A 400 5.75 -14.49 -29.37
N LYS A 401 5.95 -14.86 -28.10
CA LYS A 401 6.16 -16.25 -27.64
C LYS A 401 4.88 -16.92 -27.15
N LEU A 402 3.79 -16.17 -26.95
CA LEU A 402 2.51 -16.72 -26.52
C LEU A 402 1.83 -17.47 -27.67
N ASP A 403 1.24 -18.61 -27.37
CA ASP A 403 0.33 -19.27 -28.31
C ASP A 403 -1.05 -18.58 -28.36
N ASP A 404 -1.89 -18.96 -29.32
CA ASP A 404 -3.22 -18.34 -29.51
C ASP A 404 -4.12 -18.45 -28.26
N LYS A 405 -3.99 -19.54 -27.48
CA LYS A 405 -4.76 -19.74 -26.26
C LYS A 405 -4.25 -18.82 -25.15
N GLU A 406 -2.94 -18.77 -24.94
CA GLU A 406 -2.31 -17.88 -23.98
C GLU A 406 -2.61 -16.41 -24.28
N LEU A 407 -2.50 -15.99 -25.54
CA LEU A 407 -2.77 -14.62 -25.96
C LEU A 407 -4.24 -14.25 -25.78
N SER A 408 -5.17 -15.13 -26.14
CA SER A 408 -6.60 -14.87 -25.96
C SER A 408 -7.00 -14.81 -24.48
N THR A 409 -6.48 -15.71 -23.63
CA THR A 409 -6.67 -15.65 -22.17
C THR A 409 -6.06 -14.37 -21.59
N LEU A 410 -4.87 -13.94 -22.02
CA LEU A 410 -4.27 -12.69 -21.56
C LEU A 410 -5.14 -11.48 -21.93
N MET A 411 -5.57 -11.38 -23.19
CA MET A 411 -6.40 -10.26 -23.68
C MET A 411 -7.76 -10.19 -22.99
N LYS A 412 -8.30 -11.35 -22.58
CA LYS A 412 -9.55 -11.43 -21.81
C LYS A 412 -9.40 -10.82 -20.42
N TYR A 413 -8.30 -11.11 -19.72
CA TYR A 413 -8.11 -10.68 -18.33
C TYR A 413 -7.26 -9.42 -18.16
N TYR A 414 -6.63 -8.95 -19.23
CA TYR A 414 -5.95 -7.66 -19.29
C TYR A 414 -6.55 -6.80 -20.43
N PRO A 415 -7.79 -6.30 -20.25
CA PRO A 415 -8.53 -5.60 -21.30
C PRO A 415 -7.83 -4.31 -21.78
N ASN A 416 -7.09 -3.63 -20.90
CA ASN A 416 -6.40 -2.38 -21.23
C ASN A 416 -4.98 -2.56 -21.80
N ILE A 417 -4.56 -3.79 -22.13
CA ILE A 417 -3.20 -4.02 -22.66
C ILE A 417 -2.88 -3.16 -23.91
N LYS A 418 -3.86 -2.88 -24.77
CA LYS A 418 -3.65 -2.00 -25.94
C LYS A 418 -3.56 -0.51 -25.61
N HIS A 419 -4.06 -0.10 -24.45
CA HIS A 419 -4.01 1.28 -24.01
C HIS A 419 -2.73 1.55 -23.21
N ASP A 420 -2.27 0.54 -22.47
CA ASP A 420 -1.10 0.62 -21.60
C ASP A 420 0.25 0.52 -22.35
N TYR A 421 0.24 -0.01 -23.58
CA TYR A 421 1.39 -0.14 -24.49
C TYR A 421 1.12 0.60 -25.80
#